data_AF-A0AAW7VHW4-F1
#
_entry.id   AF-A0AAW7VHW4-F1
#
_cell.length_a   1.000
_cell.length_b   1.000
_cell.length_c   1.000
_cell.angle_alpha   90.00
_cell.angle_beta   90.00
_cell.angle_gamma   90.00
#
_symmetry.space_group_name_H-M   'P 1'
#
loop_
_entity.id
_entity.type
_entity.pdbx_description
1 polymer ?
#
loop_
_entity_poly.entity_id
_entity_poly.type
_entity_poly.pdbx_seq_one_letter_code
_entity_poly.pdbx_strand_id
1 'polypeptide(L)'
;MAEVTVRSKDELEKAQNSRAEIIIIEGELANKIKKAKAVTKVSGVVIAAMIATCATIPLTGGGSVLAVSSLAALSGLDIAVIIAAASIGIALVIAVFRDYEEIEFSNGKMILKLKRKKTESTTDKNEKKQK
;
A
#
# COMPACT_ATOMS: atom_id res chain seq x y z
N MET A 1 -13.90 3.44 17.96
CA MET A 1 -13.50 2.81 16.68
C MET A 1 -12.66 3.84 15.95
N ALA A 2 -11.41 3.51 15.63
CA ALA A 2 -10.51 4.43 14.92
C ALA A 2 -10.70 4.20 13.41
N GLU A 3 -11.64 4.94 12.82
CA GLU A 3 -11.89 5.00 11.39
C GLU A 3 -11.19 6.24 10.81
N VAL A 4 -10.45 6.06 9.72
CA VAL A 4 -9.73 7.15 9.05
C VAL A 4 -10.04 7.11 7.57
N THR A 5 -10.52 8.22 7.01
CA THR A 5 -10.69 8.38 5.56
C THR A 5 -9.43 8.99 4.97
N VAL A 6 -8.92 8.39 3.89
CA VAL A 6 -7.68 8.79 3.22
C VAL A 6 -7.90 8.95 1.72
N ARG A 7 -7.31 9.98 1.14
CA ARG A 7 -7.40 10.27 -0.31
C ARG A 7 -6.04 10.37 -0.97
N SER A 8 -4.97 10.44 -0.17
CA SER A 8 -3.59 10.58 -0.61
C SER A 8 -2.68 9.49 -0.05
N LYS A 9 -1.55 9.25 -0.71
CA LYS A 9 -0.52 8.30 -0.25
C LYS A 9 -0.07 8.61 1.18
N ASP A 10 0.23 9.87 1.48
CA ASP A 10 0.72 10.30 2.80
C ASP A 10 -0.31 10.03 3.90
N GLU A 11 -1.60 10.24 3.61
CA GLU A 11 -2.68 9.94 4.55
C GLU A 11 -2.80 8.43 4.78
N LEU A 12 -2.69 7.63 3.72
CA LEU A 12 -2.69 6.18 3.81
C LEU A 12 -1.49 5.66 4.63
N GLU A 13 -0.31 6.23 4.40
CA GLU A 13 0.91 5.88 5.14
C GLU A 13 0.78 6.25 6.63
N LYS A 14 0.26 7.44 6.95
CA LYS A 14 -0.03 7.86 8.32
C LYS A 14 -1.07 6.97 8.98
N ALA A 15 -2.15 6.62 8.28
CA ALA A 15 -3.20 5.76 8.80
C ALA A 15 -2.68 4.33 9.07
N GLN A 16 -1.82 3.82 8.20
CA GLN A 16 -1.17 2.52 8.37
C GLN A 16 -0.15 2.53 9.52
N ASN A 17 0.68 3.57 9.64
CA ASN A 17 1.62 3.76 10.75
C ASN A 17 0.90 3.90 12.11
N SER A 18 -0.23 4.60 12.12
CA SER A 18 -1.09 4.73 13.31
C SER A 18 -1.89 3.47 13.62
N ARG A 19 -1.79 2.44 12.78
CA ARG A 19 -2.55 1.18 12.87
C ARG A 19 -4.05 1.44 13.07
N ALA A 20 -4.60 2.36 12.27
CA ALA A 20 -6.03 2.64 12.26
C ALA A 20 -6.82 1.34 12.08
N GLU A 21 -7.91 1.19 12.83
CA GLU A 21 -8.70 -0.05 12.82
C GLU A 21 -9.42 -0.23 11.48
N ILE A 22 -9.90 0.88 10.91
CA ILE A 22 -10.55 0.93 9.60
C ILE A 22 -9.92 2.09 8.80
N ILE A 23 -9.46 1.78 7.60
CA ILE A 23 -8.99 2.76 6.62
C ILE A 23 -9.98 2.78 5.46
N ILE A 24 -10.58 3.93 5.24
CA ILE A 24 -11.48 4.19 4.11
C ILE A 24 -10.69 4.96 3.07
N ILE A 25 -10.41 4.31 1.95
CA ILE A 25 -9.69 4.93 0.83
C ILE A 25 -10.73 5.40 -0.18
N GLU A 26 -10.64 6.66 -0.61
CA GLU A 26 -11.56 7.24 -1.59
C GLU A 26 -10.86 7.80 -2.82
N GLY A 27 -11.59 7.86 -3.93
CA GLY A 27 -11.17 8.54 -5.15
C GLY A 27 -10.12 7.75 -5.95
N GLU A 28 -9.18 8.47 -6.56
CA GLU A 28 -8.18 7.86 -7.43
C GLU A 28 -7.28 6.86 -6.69
N LEU A 29 -6.99 7.13 -5.41
CA LEU A 29 -6.17 6.26 -4.58
C LEU A 29 -6.80 4.87 -4.42
N ALA A 30 -8.12 4.78 -4.28
CA ALA A 30 -8.83 3.51 -4.16
C ALA A 30 -8.61 2.65 -5.40
N ASN A 31 -8.69 3.26 -6.60
CA ASN A 31 -8.44 2.57 -7.86
C ASN A 31 -6.99 2.13 -8.00
N LYS A 32 -6.03 2.99 -7.63
CA LYS A 32 -4.60 2.67 -7.67
C LYS A 32 -4.24 1.53 -6.72
N ILE A 33 -4.74 1.56 -5.47
CA ILE A 33 -4.53 0.49 -4.48
C ILE A 33 -5.15 -0.82 -4.97
N LYS A 34 -6.36 -0.78 -5.53
CA LYS A 34 -7.03 -1.97 -6.08
C LYS A 34 -6.22 -2.62 -7.20
N LYS A 35 -5.66 -1.83 -8.12
CA LYS A 35 -4.76 -2.33 -9.17
C LYS A 35 -3.46 -2.87 -8.58
N ALA A 36 -2.85 -2.11 -7.68
CA ALA A 36 -1.59 -2.46 -7.04
C ALA A 36 -1.68 -3.75 -6.18
N LYS A 37 -2.89 -4.19 -5.78
CA LYS A 37 -3.13 -5.48 -5.14
C LYS A 37 -2.53 -6.66 -5.91
N ALA A 38 -2.48 -6.60 -7.25
CA ALA A 38 -1.90 -7.68 -8.03
C ALA A 38 -0.38 -7.83 -7.80
N VAL A 39 0.33 -6.78 -7.37
CA VAL A 39 1.75 -6.86 -6.99
C VAL A 39 1.97 -7.78 -5.77
N THR A 40 0.97 -7.96 -4.90
CA THR A 40 1.11 -8.88 -3.76
C THR A 40 0.94 -10.35 -4.13
N LYS A 41 0.57 -10.65 -5.38
CA LYS A 41 0.44 -12.03 -5.90
C LYS A 41 1.73 -12.57 -6.51
N VAL A 42 2.67 -11.71 -6.87
CA VAL A 42 3.95 -12.14 -7.46
C VAL A 42 4.95 -12.56 -6.38
N SER A 43 6.00 -13.26 -6.78
CA SER A 43 7.02 -13.75 -5.85
C SER A 43 7.83 -12.62 -5.23
N GLY A 44 8.32 -12.84 -4.00
CA GLY A 44 9.17 -11.87 -3.30
C GLY A 44 10.44 -11.48 -4.08
N VAL A 45 10.96 -12.38 -4.91
CA VAL A 45 12.13 -12.13 -5.78
C VAL A 45 11.79 -11.08 -6.84
N VAL A 46 10.63 -11.19 -7.49
CA VAL A 46 10.16 -10.23 -8.50
C VAL A 46 9.90 -8.87 -7.85
N ILE A 47 9.30 -8.86 -6.65
CA ILE A 47 9.08 -7.63 -5.88
C ILE A 47 10.41 -6.94 -5.56
N ALA A 48 11.42 -7.70 -5.10
CA ALA A 48 12.73 -7.14 -4.79
C ALA A 48 13.41 -6.56 -6.03
N ALA A 49 13.37 -7.27 -7.16
CA ALA A 49 13.90 -6.79 -8.43
C ALA A 49 13.20 -5.48 -8.88
N MET A 50 11.88 -5.40 -8.69
CA MET A 50 11.08 -4.23 -9.02
C MET A 50 11.44 -3.01 -8.17
N ILE A 51 11.60 -3.19 -6.85
CA ILE A 51 12.05 -2.13 -5.94
C ILE A 51 13.46 -1.67 -6.30
N ALA A 52 14.39 -2.60 -6.54
CA ALA A 52 15.76 -2.30 -6.93
C ALA A 52 15.81 -1.51 -8.26
N THR A 53 15.01 -1.92 -9.24
CA THR A 53 14.91 -1.25 -10.55
C THR A 53 14.29 0.15 -10.41
N CYS A 54 13.25 0.31 -9.59
CA CYS A 54 12.64 1.62 -9.36
C CYS A 54 13.56 2.56 -8.56
N ALA A 55 14.48 2.02 -7.75
CA ALA A 55 15.45 2.83 -7.00
C ALA A 55 16.58 3.37 -7.88
N THR A 56 16.93 2.68 -8.96
CA THR A 56 18.03 3.06 -9.86
C THR A 56 17.58 3.88 -11.07
N ILE A 57 16.28 3.89 -11.38
CA ILE A 57 15.74 4.52 -12.59
C ILE A 57 14.66 5.55 -12.23
N PRO A 58 14.79 6.81 -12.65
CA PRO A 58 13.71 7.78 -12.51
C PRO A 58 12.52 7.37 -13.39
N LEU A 59 11.35 7.23 -12.76
CA LEU A 59 10.08 6.85 -13.41
C LEU A 59 9.36 8.07 -14.04
N THR A 60 10.10 9.01 -14.63
CA THR A 60 9.58 10.33 -15.04
C THR A 60 9.74 10.64 -16.54
N GLY A 61 10.03 9.65 -17.40
CA GLY A 61 10.17 9.89 -18.85
C GLY A 61 10.04 8.65 -19.75
N GLY A 62 10.16 8.84 -21.07
CA GLY A 62 9.98 7.78 -22.09
C GLY A 62 10.92 6.57 -21.99
N GLY A 63 12.03 6.69 -21.24
CA GLY A 63 12.91 5.55 -20.93
C GLY A 63 12.34 4.60 -19.87
N SER A 64 11.44 5.08 -19.01
CA SER A 64 10.82 4.29 -17.94
C SER A 64 9.88 3.21 -18.48
N VAL A 65 9.30 3.42 -19.68
CA VAL A 65 8.38 2.47 -20.30
C VAL A 65 9.07 1.17 -20.68
N LEU A 66 10.34 1.24 -21.11
CA LEU A 66 11.14 0.05 -21.43
C LEU A 66 11.46 -0.76 -20.16
N ALA A 67 11.94 -0.09 -19.10
CA ALA A 67 12.23 -0.76 -17.83
C ALA A 67 10.98 -1.41 -17.21
N VAL A 68 9.85 -0.70 -17.25
CA VAL A 68 8.56 -1.23 -16.77
C VAL A 68 8.05 -2.36 -17.65
N SER A 69 8.29 -2.33 -18.97
CA SER A 69 7.89 -3.42 -19.88
C SER A 69 8.65 -4.72 -19.60
N SER A 70 9.95 -4.64 -19.29
CA SER A 70 10.74 -5.81 -18.90
C SER A 70 10.28 -6.38 -17.56
N LEU A 71 9.95 -5.52 -16.61
CA LEU A 71 9.35 -5.92 -15.33
C LEU A 71 7.97 -6.55 -15.54
N ALA A 72 7.13 -6.00 -16.41
CA ALA A 72 5.82 -6.56 -16.76
C ALA A 72 5.95 -7.95 -17.39
N ALA A 73 6.88 -8.13 -18.34
CA ALA A 73 7.16 -9.42 -18.96
C ALA A 73 7.68 -10.45 -17.94
N LEU A 74 8.54 -10.03 -17.01
CA LEU A 74 9.09 -10.90 -15.97
C LEU A 74 8.06 -11.27 -14.90
N SER A 75 7.20 -10.32 -14.52
CA SER A 75 6.23 -10.47 -13.43
C SER A 75 4.88 -11.00 -13.87
N GLY A 76 4.57 -10.93 -15.18
CA GLY A 76 3.24 -11.18 -15.72
C GLY A 76 2.20 -10.14 -15.30
N LEU A 77 2.63 -9.00 -14.73
CA LEU A 77 1.74 -7.93 -14.29
C LEU A 77 1.55 -6.89 -15.39
N ASP A 78 0.35 -6.32 -15.43
CA ASP A 78 0.05 -5.20 -16.31
C ASP A 78 0.92 -3.98 -15.97
N ILE A 79 1.38 -3.25 -16.99
CA ILE A 79 2.20 -2.05 -16.82
C ILE A 79 1.47 -1.03 -15.92
N ALA A 80 0.14 -0.92 -16.05
CA ALA A 80 -0.65 -0.03 -15.21
C ALA A 80 -0.63 -0.43 -13.72
N VAL A 81 -0.51 -1.73 -13.41
CA VAL A 81 -0.36 -2.23 -12.04
C VAL A 81 1.00 -1.81 -11.46
N ILE A 82 2.06 -1.96 -12.25
CA ILE A 82 3.42 -1.59 -11.86
C ILE A 82 3.50 -0.08 -11.57
N ILE A 83 2.96 0.73 -12.48
CA ILE A 83 2.94 2.19 -12.32
C ILE A 83 2.11 2.60 -11.10
N ALA A 84 0.95 1.99 -10.89
CA ALA A 84 0.12 2.28 -9.72
C ALA A 84 0.83 1.93 -8.41
N ALA A 85 1.47 0.76 -8.34
CA ALA A 85 2.22 0.33 -7.17
C ALA A 85 3.46 1.19 -6.92
N ALA A 86 4.19 1.59 -7.96
CA ALA A 86 5.33 2.48 -7.84
C ALA A 86 4.92 3.89 -7.38
N SER A 87 3.78 4.39 -7.87
CA SER A 87 3.24 5.71 -7.48
C SER A 87 2.86 5.78 -6.00
N ILE A 88 2.31 4.70 -5.45
CA ILE A 88 1.97 4.60 -4.01
C ILE A 88 3.21 4.24 -3.18
N GLY A 89 4.07 3.37 -3.72
CA GLY A 89 5.16 2.72 -3.01
C GLY A 89 4.86 1.22 -2.88
N ILE A 90 5.66 0.39 -3.55
CA ILE A 90 5.49 -1.08 -3.58
C ILE A 90 5.49 -1.65 -2.15
N ALA A 91 6.39 -1.17 -1.30
CA ALA A 91 6.47 -1.58 0.10
C ALA A 91 5.19 -1.23 0.89
N LEU A 92 4.64 -0.02 0.69
CA LEU A 92 3.41 0.42 1.35
C LEU A 92 2.23 -0.43 0.92
N VAL A 93 2.08 -0.70 -0.38
CA VAL A 93 1.04 -1.58 -0.93
C VAL A 93 1.10 -2.96 -0.30
N ILE A 94 2.28 -3.58 -0.27
CA ILE A 94 2.46 -4.92 0.33
C ILE A 94 2.12 -4.90 1.81
N ALA A 95 2.59 -3.91 2.56
CA ALA A 95 2.31 -3.79 3.99
C ALA A 95 0.81 -3.61 4.25
N VAL A 96 0.13 -2.74 3.50
CA VAL A 96 -1.32 -2.54 3.61
C VAL A 96 -2.07 -3.85 3.34
N PHE A 97 -1.80 -4.57 2.25
CA PHE A 97 -2.51 -5.82 1.96
C PHE A 97 -2.12 -7.00 2.87
N ARG A 98 -0.96 -6.93 3.53
CA ARG A 98 -0.54 -7.92 4.51
C ARG A 98 -1.21 -7.70 5.86
N ASP A 99 -1.25 -6.45 6.32
CA ASP A 99 -1.73 -6.07 7.65
C ASP A 99 -3.23 -5.69 7.66
N TYR A 100 -3.83 -5.43 6.51
CA TYR A 100 -5.25 -5.13 6.36
C TYR A 100 -5.97 -6.13 5.45
N GLU A 101 -7.26 -6.29 5.68
CA GLU A 101 -8.18 -7.07 4.85
C GLU A 101 -9.16 -6.12 4.15
N GLU A 102 -9.39 -6.37 2.86
CA GLU A 102 -10.40 -5.66 2.07
C GLU A 102 -11.78 -6.20 2.46
N ILE A 103 -12.60 -5.34 3.08
CA ILE A 103 -13.98 -5.68 3.44
C ILE A 103 -14.93 -5.31 2.31
N GLU A 104 -14.73 -4.13 1.72
CA GLU A 104 -15.64 -3.59 0.73
C GLU A 104 -14.90 -2.78 -0.32
N PHE A 105 -15.35 -2.90 -1.56
CA PHE A 105 -14.91 -2.06 -2.67
C PHE A 105 -16.13 -1.69 -3.51
N SER A 106 -16.60 -0.45 -3.36
CA SER A 106 -17.82 0.03 -4.03
C SER A 106 -17.66 1.49 -4.44
N ASN A 107 -18.06 1.81 -5.67
CA ASN A 107 -18.18 3.18 -6.18
C ASN A 107 -16.94 4.09 -5.97
N GLY A 108 -15.73 3.56 -6.18
CA GLY A 108 -14.48 4.32 -5.98
C GLY A 108 -14.07 4.52 -4.51
N LYS A 109 -14.69 3.76 -3.60
CA LYS A 109 -14.37 3.68 -2.18
C LYS A 109 -13.90 2.26 -1.85
N MET A 110 -12.82 2.16 -1.10
CA MET A 110 -12.25 0.90 -0.63
C MET A 110 -12.13 0.92 0.88
N ILE A 111 -12.74 -0.03 1.55
CA ILE A 111 -12.72 -0.16 3.01
C ILE A 111 -11.77 -1.29 3.38
N LEU A 112 -10.73 -0.93 4.11
CA LEU A 112 -9.72 -1.83 4.64
C LEU A 112 -9.86 -1.91 6.15
N LYS A 113 -9.89 -3.12 6.71
CA LYS A 113 -9.87 -3.34 8.15
C LYS A 113 -8.57 -3.98 8.57
N LEU A 114 -7.98 -3.49 9.65
CA LEU A 114 -6.76 -4.05 10.19
C LEU A 114 -6.99 -5.54 10.54
N LYS A 115 -6.19 -6.42 9.95
CA LYS A 115 -6.08 -7.81 10.38
C LYS A 115 -5.45 -7.76 11.76
N ARG A 116 -6.28 -7.83 12.80
CA ARG A 116 -5.78 -7.96 14.15
C ARG A 116 -5.02 -9.27 14.25
N LYS A 117 -3.68 -9.23 14.13
CA LYS A 117 -2.86 -10.20 14.84
C LYS A 117 -3.14 -9.96 16.32
N LYS A 118 -3.41 -11.04 17.05
CA LYS A 118 -3.55 -11.07 18.50
C LYS A 118 -2.21 -10.61 19.10
N THR A 119 -2.01 -9.31 19.17
CA THR A 119 -0.93 -8.68 19.92
C THR A 119 -1.58 -7.63 20.78
N GLU A 120 -2.00 -8.14 21.92
CA GLU A 120 -2.19 -7.44 23.18
C GLU A 120 -1.13 -6.35 23.39
N SER A 121 -1.62 -5.20 23.85
CA SER A 121 -0.98 -4.23 24.74
C SER A 121 0.43 -3.72 24.40
N THR A 122 0.54 -2.41 24.23
CA THR A 122 1.24 -1.51 25.20
C THR A 122 1.32 -0.10 24.60
N THR A 123 1.32 0.89 25.51
CA THR A 123 1.45 2.34 25.32
C THR A 123 0.09 3.01 25.13
N ASP A 124 -0.52 3.62 26.14
CA ASP A 124 0.10 4.60 27.03
C ASP A 124 -0.73 4.74 28.33
N LYS A 125 -0.11 4.45 29.48
CA LYS A 125 -0.49 5.06 30.76
C LYS A 125 0.69 5.89 31.23
N ASN A 126 1.03 6.92 30.46
CA ASN A 126 1.87 8.00 30.97
C ASN A 126 0.97 9.04 31.66
N GLU A 127 0.33 8.66 32.77
CA GLU A 127 -0.26 9.65 33.67
C GLU A 127 -0.35 9.13 35.11
N LYS A 128 0.66 9.53 35.90
CA LYS A 128 0.64 9.85 37.33
C LYS A 128 2.07 10.34 37.61
N LYS A 129 2.41 11.62 37.43
CA LYS A 129 2.00 12.77 38.26
C LYS A 129 1.80 12.40 39.74
N GLN A 130 2.70 12.97 40.55
CA GLN A 130 2.57 13.25 41.99
C GLN A 130 2.71 12.00 42.87
N LYS A 131 3.52 11.97 43.93
CA LYS A 131 4.12 13.03 44.74
C LYS A 131 5.22 12.40 45.59
#